data_AF-N4WMT7-F1
#
_entry.id   AF-N4WMT7-F1
#
_cell.length_a   1.000
_cell.length_b   1.000
_cell.length_c   1.000
_cell.angle_alpha   90.00
_cell.angle_beta   90.00
_cell.angle_gamma   90.00
#
_symmetry.space_group_name_H-M   'P 1'
#
loop_
_entity.id
_entity.type
_entity.pdbx_description
1 polymer ?
#
loop_
_entity_poly.entity_id
_entity_poly.type
_entity_poly.pdbx_seq_one_letter_code
_entity_poly.pdbx_strand_id
1 'polypeptide(L)'
;MDSIAKPHDEKTSDAPGASSSPLTHDIERQDDVRYAKWQKTWKTFESQLVAYNLEARGIQRVEPHERHDLRLLGYSQVAIMWFSVNLAANNITLGMLGPAVFALGFTDACLLSVFGALVGCLVVAYVATFGPKSGNRTMIFSRYITGWWPSKIIVLLNIIVLLGYGMIDCVVAGQILSAVSTNSMSVVVGIIIVAVIAWAITTFGYQIFHYYERWAWLPQLVVLCILAGVAGPRFDISSKSYGDENPNTIIGNRISFFGLTLAAAITYGGGAADYFVYYPEHASSLSIFGMTLIGLMCSFTFAFVLGIGLASGMSNNADWEAAYGVSQGALIVEGYKPLGAFGSVCGVIVALGLVANLIVPTYSSGIDAQILGRYAAAIPRVIWNTVGVIIFTVCALAGRAHLAEIFTNFLALMGYWVSIWIAIILEEHLIFRRKTGFNWEVWNQKKKLPLGIAALAAFVIGWIGAIMCMAQVWYIGPIAKQVGTHGADMGNFVGFAWASVVYPPLRMWELKRFGR
;
A
#
# COMPACT_ATOMS: atom_id res chain seq x y z
N MET A 1 -0.69 -79.36 -49.38
CA MET A 1 0.58 -78.65 -49.15
C MET A 1 0.22 -77.37 -48.43
N ASP A 2 0.30 -77.46 -47.10
CA ASP A 2 0.62 -76.45 -46.07
C ASP A 2 0.09 -75.02 -46.26
N SER A 3 -0.55 -74.34 -45.31
CA SER A 3 -0.82 -74.58 -43.89
C SER A 3 -1.50 -73.29 -43.36
N ILE A 4 -2.67 -73.41 -42.70
CA ILE A 4 -3.07 -72.76 -41.41
C ILE A 4 -3.02 -71.20 -41.36
N ALA A 5 -4.00 -70.38 -40.95
CA ALA A 5 -5.27 -70.50 -40.23
C ALA A 5 -6.13 -69.21 -40.43
N LYS A 6 -7.45 -69.39 -40.26
CA LYS A 6 -8.52 -68.38 -40.00
C LYS A 6 -8.32 -67.63 -38.66
N PRO A 7 -9.22 -66.74 -38.14
CA PRO A 7 -10.55 -66.32 -38.62
C PRO A 7 -10.96 -64.83 -38.43
N HIS A 8 -12.15 -64.46 -38.97
CA HIS A 8 -13.24 -63.61 -38.40
C HIS A 8 -12.90 -62.20 -37.82
N ASP A 9 -13.69 -61.13 -37.92
CA ASP A 9 -15.11 -60.93 -38.19
C ASP A 9 -15.39 -59.44 -38.54
N GLU A 10 -16.57 -59.25 -39.13
CA GLU A 10 -17.35 -58.06 -39.41
C GLU A 10 -17.52 -57.07 -38.22
N LYS A 11 -17.49 -55.75 -38.45
CA LYS A 11 -18.41 -54.76 -37.82
C LYS A 11 -18.29 -53.32 -38.33
N THR A 12 -19.47 -52.73 -38.43
CA THR A 12 -19.88 -51.37 -38.82
C THR A 12 -19.66 -50.28 -37.75
N SER A 13 -19.59 -49.03 -38.25
CA SER A 13 -19.96 -47.72 -37.69
C SER A 13 -19.19 -47.10 -36.51
N ASP A 14 -18.59 -45.92 -36.72
CA ASP A 14 -18.79 -44.72 -35.87
C ASP A 14 -18.25 -43.41 -36.49
N ALA A 15 -18.82 -42.29 -36.03
CA ALA A 15 -18.87 -40.91 -36.54
C ALA A 15 -17.53 -40.13 -36.77
N PRO A 16 -17.54 -39.02 -37.55
CA PRO A 16 -16.34 -38.24 -37.84
C PRO A 16 -15.94 -37.32 -36.67
N GLY A 17 -14.73 -37.53 -36.15
CA GLY A 17 -14.06 -36.64 -35.21
C GLY A 17 -13.58 -35.35 -35.87
N ALA A 18 -13.80 -34.24 -35.18
CA ALA A 18 -13.27 -32.92 -35.52
C ALA A 18 -11.73 -32.92 -35.48
N SER A 19 -11.10 -32.67 -36.62
CA SER A 19 -9.67 -32.42 -36.72
C SER A 19 -9.33 -31.03 -36.19
N SER A 20 -8.51 -30.97 -35.14
CA SER A 20 -7.84 -29.74 -34.73
C SER A 20 -6.80 -29.36 -35.79
N SER A 21 -6.84 -28.11 -36.26
CA SER A 21 -5.96 -27.65 -37.33
C SER A 21 -4.48 -27.61 -36.89
N PRO A 22 -3.51 -27.96 -37.74
CA PRO A 22 -2.08 -27.91 -37.43
C PRO A 22 -1.57 -26.49 -37.10
N LEU A 23 -2.23 -25.46 -37.64
CA LEU A 23 -1.82 -24.05 -37.54
C LEU A 23 -1.86 -23.49 -36.11
N THR A 24 -2.81 -23.92 -35.28
CA THR A 24 -2.90 -23.48 -33.88
C THR A 24 -1.80 -24.07 -33.00
N HIS A 25 -1.34 -25.29 -33.32
CA HIS A 25 -0.34 -25.99 -32.52
C HIS A 25 1.08 -25.48 -32.79
N ASP A 26 1.34 -24.96 -34.00
CA ASP A 26 2.65 -24.41 -34.38
C ASP A 26 2.86 -22.97 -33.86
N ILE A 27 1.80 -22.18 -33.72
CA ILE A 27 1.87 -20.83 -33.12
C ILE A 27 2.18 -20.91 -31.62
N GLU A 28 1.49 -21.78 -30.86
CA GLU A 28 1.78 -21.99 -29.43
C GLU A 28 3.22 -22.50 -29.23
N ARG A 29 3.71 -23.38 -30.11
CA ARG A 29 5.06 -23.95 -30.04
C ARG A 29 6.15 -22.92 -30.38
N GLN A 30 5.90 -22.01 -31.32
CA GLN A 30 6.85 -20.92 -31.63
C GLN A 30 6.90 -19.86 -30.52
N ASP A 31 5.76 -19.54 -29.89
CA ASP A 31 5.72 -18.64 -28.74
C ASP A 31 6.45 -19.24 -27.53
N ASP A 32 6.29 -20.54 -27.27
CA ASP A 32 7.00 -21.25 -26.20
C ASP A 32 8.52 -21.28 -26.43
N VAL A 33 8.98 -21.43 -27.69
CA VAL A 33 10.41 -21.41 -28.03
C VAL A 33 11.00 -20.01 -27.93
N ARG A 34 10.30 -18.97 -28.38
CA ARG A 34 10.72 -17.57 -28.20
C ARG A 34 10.78 -17.20 -26.73
N TYR A 35 9.78 -17.62 -25.95
CA TYR A 35 9.72 -17.45 -24.51
C TYR A 35 10.87 -18.19 -23.81
N ALA A 36 11.19 -19.42 -24.20
CA ALA A 36 12.32 -20.18 -23.65
C ALA A 36 13.68 -19.53 -23.96
N LYS A 37 13.84 -18.96 -25.16
CA LYS A 37 15.06 -18.25 -25.56
C LYS A 37 15.22 -16.93 -24.79
N TRP A 38 14.12 -16.19 -24.64
CA TRP A 38 14.06 -15.00 -23.78
C TRP A 38 14.38 -15.36 -22.31
N GLN A 39 13.73 -16.38 -21.75
CA GLN A 39 14.01 -16.87 -20.40
C GLN A 39 15.48 -17.25 -20.21
N LYS A 40 16.14 -17.79 -21.23
CA LYS A 40 17.56 -18.17 -21.14
C LYS A 40 18.47 -16.93 -21.04
N THR A 41 18.23 -15.91 -21.86
CA THR A 41 18.97 -14.63 -21.80
C THR A 41 18.71 -13.91 -20.48
N TRP A 42 17.47 -13.91 -20.00
CA TRP A 42 17.12 -13.34 -18.70
C TRP A 42 17.69 -14.14 -17.54
N LYS A 43 17.75 -15.48 -17.61
CA LYS A 43 18.45 -16.29 -16.60
C LYS A 43 19.94 -15.97 -16.51
N THR A 44 20.59 -15.65 -17.63
CA THR A 44 21.99 -15.20 -17.62
C THR A 44 22.13 -13.82 -16.97
N PHE A 45 21.21 -12.90 -17.25
CA PHE A 45 21.15 -11.60 -16.59
C PHE A 45 20.78 -11.72 -15.09
N GLU A 46 19.82 -12.56 -14.72
CA GLU A 46 19.47 -12.90 -13.34
C GLU A 46 20.65 -13.54 -12.62
N SER A 47 21.41 -14.42 -13.27
CA SER A 47 22.63 -14.99 -12.70
C SER A 47 23.70 -13.92 -12.45
N GLN A 48 23.79 -12.91 -13.32
CA GLN A 48 24.63 -11.73 -13.08
C GLN A 48 24.08 -10.87 -11.94
N LEU A 49 22.77 -10.61 -11.88
CA LEU A 49 22.11 -9.89 -10.79
C LEU A 49 22.29 -10.59 -9.43
N VAL A 50 22.16 -11.92 -9.39
CA VAL A 50 22.45 -12.75 -8.22
C VAL A 50 23.93 -12.70 -7.86
N ALA A 51 24.83 -12.73 -8.83
CA ALA A 51 26.27 -12.51 -8.61
C ALA A 51 26.56 -11.09 -8.06
N TYR A 52 25.69 -10.12 -8.33
CA TYR A 52 25.71 -8.76 -7.78
C TYR A 52 24.84 -8.60 -6.51
N ASN A 53 24.39 -9.67 -5.84
CA ASN A 53 23.53 -9.63 -4.64
C ASN A 53 22.16 -8.91 -4.82
N LEU A 54 21.65 -8.84 -6.05
CA LEU A 54 20.32 -8.29 -6.34
C LEU A 54 19.30 -9.42 -6.24
N GLU A 55 18.36 -9.29 -5.29
CA GLU A 55 17.33 -10.30 -4.97
C GLU A 55 16.51 -10.71 -6.20
N ALA A 56 16.76 -11.92 -6.71
CA ALA A 56 16.15 -12.44 -7.94
C ALA A 56 14.88 -13.27 -7.73
N ARG A 57 14.48 -13.56 -6.48
CA ARG A 57 13.37 -14.48 -6.16
C ARG A 57 12.00 -13.98 -6.66
N GLY A 58 11.80 -12.67 -6.68
CA GLY A 58 10.56 -12.04 -7.15
C GLY A 58 9.31 -12.56 -6.42
N ILE A 59 8.39 -13.15 -7.18
CA ILE A 59 7.08 -13.63 -6.71
C ILE A 59 7.09 -15.08 -6.21
N GLN A 60 8.23 -15.77 -6.22
CA GLN A 60 8.27 -17.17 -5.78
C GLN A 60 8.05 -17.27 -4.27
N ARG A 61 7.31 -18.32 -3.87
CA ARG A 61 7.10 -18.66 -2.46
C ARG A 61 8.44 -18.93 -1.78
N VAL A 62 8.58 -18.43 -0.55
CA VAL A 62 9.72 -18.74 0.32
C VAL A 62 9.47 -20.07 1.03
N GLU A 63 10.25 -21.08 0.66
CA GLU A 63 10.09 -22.41 1.23
C GLU A 63 10.63 -22.48 2.67
N PRO A 64 10.13 -23.38 3.54
CA PRO A 64 10.45 -23.40 4.96
C PRO A 64 11.96 -23.45 5.27
N HIS A 65 12.74 -24.13 4.42
CA HIS A 65 14.19 -24.31 4.58
C HIS A 65 15.01 -23.07 4.21
N GLU A 66 14.42 -22.11 3.49
CA GLU A 66 15.07 -20.87 3.06
C GLU A 66 14.82 -19.70 4.03
N ARG A 67 14.11 -19.95 5.13
CA ARG A 67 13.69 -18.96 6.11
C ARG A 67 14.72 -18.80 7.21
N HIS A 68 14.80 -17.59 7.76
CA HIS A 68 15.76 -17.26 8.80
C HIS A 68 15.28 -17.76 10.16
N ASP A 69 16.24 -18.03 11.05
CA ASP A 69 15.95 -18.36 12.44
C ASP A 69 15.46 -17.11 13.20
N LEU A 70 14.48 -17.30 14.08
CA LEU A 70 13.93 -16.26 14.96
C LEU A 70 15.00 -15.63 15.86
N ARG A 71 16.06 -16.36 16.18
CA ARG A 71 17.19 -15.84 16.97
C ARG A 71 17.92 -14.68 16.30
N LEU A 72 17.90 -14.62 14.96
CA LEU A 72 18.57 -13.58 14.18
C LEU A 72 17.71 -12.34 13.97
N LEU A 73 16.39 -12.51 13.81
CA LEU A 73 15.46 -11.43 13.48
C LEU A 73 14.75 -10.85 14.71
N GLY A 74 14.41 -11.69 15.70
CA GLY A 74 13.61 -11.27 16.84
C GLY A 74 12.22 -10.72 16.47
N TYR A 75 11.34 -10.56 17.46
CA TYR A 75 10.02 -9.96 17.22
C TYR A 75 10.04 -8.42 17.30
N SER A 76 11.00 -7.84 18.02
CA SER A 76 11.15 -6.38 18.15
C SER A 76 11.52 -5.71 16.82
N GLN A 77 12.23 -6.41 15.93
CA GLN A 77 12.57 -5.89 14.60
C GLN A 77 11.33 -5.59 13.76
N VAL A 78 10.24 -6.35 13.95
CA VAL A 78 8.94 -6.08 13.30
C VAL A 78 8.42 -4.70 13.72
N ALA A 79 8.43 -4.41 15.02
CA ALA A 79 7.97 -3.11 15.53
C ALA A 79 8.87 -1.96 15.06
N ILE A 80 10.20 -2.16 15.10
CA ILE A 80 11.17 -1.15 14.67
C ILE A 80 11.04 -0.86 13.17
N MET A 81 10.81 -1.87 12.34
CA MET A 81 10.61 -1.71 10.90
C MET A 81 9.38 -0.86 10.61
N TRP A 82 8.22 -1.21 11.19
CA TRP A 82 7.00 -0.42 10.98
C TRP A 82 7.10 0.99 11.54
N PHE A 83 7.80 1.15 12.68
CA PHE A 83 8.07 2.45 13.27
C PHE A 83 8.95 3.30 12.35
N SER A 84 10.05 2.73 11.82
CA SER A 84 10.98 3.38 10.90
C SER A 84 10.27 3.92 9.66
N VAL A 85 9.52 3.03 8.99
CA VAL A 85 8.87 3.33 7.71
C VAL A 85 7.87 4.47 7.86
N ASN A 86 7.07 4.47 8.92
CA ASN A 86 5.96 5.42 9.07
C ASN A 86 6.33 6.71 9.79
N LEU A 87 7.53 6.80 10.38
CA LEU A 87 8.03 8.03 11.00
C LEU A 87 8.48 9.03 9.93
N ALA A 88 7.55 9.43 9.06
CA ALA A 88 7.82 10.16 7.84
C ALA A 88 6.97 11.43 7.77
N ALA A 89 7.49 12.44 7.06
CA ALA A 89 6.85 13.76 7.01
C ALA A 89 5.53 13.77 6.23
N ASN A 90 5.28 12.79 5.37
CA ASN A 90 4.00 12.62 4.68
C ASN A 90 2.85 12.45 5.69
N ASN A 91 3.06 11.66 6.75
CA ASN A 91 2.08 11.48 7.82
C ASN A 91 1.89 12.76 8.64
N ILE A 92 2.94 13.58 8.82
CA ILE A 92 2.82 14.90 9.44
C ILE A 92 1.94 15.80 8.58
N THR A 93 2.19 15.88 7.27
CA THR A 93 1.38 16.69 6.35
C THR A 93 -0.07 16.22 6.27
N LEU A 94 -0.32 14.92 6.41
CA LEU A 94 -1.68 14.38 6.50
C LEU A 94 -2.38 14.82 7.80
N GLY A 95 -1.68 14.79 8.93
CA GLY A 95 -2.20 15.28 10.22
C GLY A 95 -2.59 16.76 10.16
N MET A 96 -1.83 17.59 9.44
CA MET A 96 -2.13 19.02 9.26
C MET A 96 -3.51 19.27 8.65
N LEU A 97 -4.03 18.34 7.83
CA LEU A 97 -5.33 18.52 7.16
C LEU A 97 -6.51 18.57 8.14
N GLY A 98 -6.39 17.97 9.33
CA GLY A 98 -7.46 17.99 10.33
C GLY A 98 -7.86 19.42 10.70
N PRO A 99 -6.95 20.24 11.23
CA PRO A 99 -7.22 21.65 11.48
C PRO A 99 -7.30 22.49 10.20
N ALA A 100 -6.40 22.27 9.23
CA ALA A 100 -6.24 23.18 8.09
C ALA A 100 -7.35 23.08 7.04
N VAL A 101 -7.89 21.87 6.81
CA VAL A 101 -8.91 21.63 5.77
C VAL A 101 -10.26 21.28 6.39
N PHE A 102 -10.27 20.44 7.43
CA PHE A 102 -11.50 19.99 8.08
C PHE A 102 -11.96 20.89 9.24
N ALA A 103 -11.24 21.98 9.53
CA ALA A 103 -11.57 22.95 10.59
C ALA A 103 -11.80 22.29 11.97
N LEU A 104 -11.11 21.17 12.23
CA LEU A 104 -11.22 20.43 13.48
C LEU A 104 -10.28 21.01 14.53
N GLY A 105 -10.76 21.13 15.77
CA GLY A 105 -9.94 21.50 16.90
C GLY A 105 -8.86 20.45 17.19
N PHE A 106 -7.79 20.86 17.87
CA PHE A 106 -6.62 20.02 18.13
C PHE A 106 -6.99 18.68 18.77
N THR A 107 -7.78 18.70 19.84
CA THR A 107 -8.16 17.48 20.57
C THR A 107 -9.03 16.55 19.72
N ASP A 108 -9.97 17.13 18.97
CA ASP A 108 -10.88 16.38 18.09
C ASP A 108 -10.11 15.70 16.96
N ALA A 109 -9.24 16.45 16.29
CA ALA A 109 -8.34 15.93 15.27
C ALA A 109 -7.42 14.83 15.83
N CYS A 110 -6.80 15.03 17.00
CA CYS A 110 -5.90 14.03 17.60
C CYS A 110 -6.62 12.71 17.87
N LEU A 111 -7.82 12.77 18.46
CA LEU A 111 -8.60 11.56 18.75
C LEU A 111 -9.00 10.84 17.46
N LEU A 112 -9.53 11.58 16.49
CA LEU A 112 -9.95 11.01 15.20
C LEU A 112 -8.77 10.39 14.45
N SER A 113 -7.61 11.04 14.44
CA SER A 113 -6.42 10.51 13.77
C SER A 113 -5.89 9.26 14.44
N VAL A 114 -5.86 9.21 15.78
CA VAL A 114 -5.34 8.05 16.51
C VAL A 114 -6.30 6.86 16.39
N PHE A 115 -7.60 7.06 16.55
CA PHE A 115 -8.58 5.98 16.40
C PHE A 115 -8.76 5.54 14.94
N GLY A 116 -8.71 6.46 13.99
CA GLY A 116 -8.71 6.15 12.56
C GLY A 116 -7.50 5.30 12.18
N ALA A 117 -6.31 5.72 12.58
CA ALA A 117 -5.07 4.95 12.41
C ALA A 117 -5.17 3.57 13.08
N LEU A 118 -5.71 3.48 14.30
CA LEU A 118 -5.87 2.21 15.01
C LEU A 118 -6.69 1.20 14.21
N VAL A 119 -7.85 1.61 13.69
CA VAL A 119 -8.70 0.73 12.88
C VAL A 119 -7.94 0.25 11.63
N GLY A 120 -7.24 1.14 10.94
CA GLY A 120 -6.41 0.75 9.79
C GLY A 120 -5.28 -0.20 10.19
N CYS A 121 -4.54 0.09 11.27
CA CYS A 121 -3.40 -0.69 11.73
C CYS A 121 -3.80 -2.10 12.20
N LEU A 122 -5.00 -2.29 12.77
CA LEU A 122 -5.52 -3.60 13.13
C LEU A 122 -5.61 -4.53 11.91
N VAL A 123 -6.01 -3.97 10.78
CA VAL A 123 -6.11 -4.70 9.51
C VAL A 123 -4.72 -5.05 8.99
N VAL A 124 -3.79 -4.10 8.99
CA VAL A 124 -2.39 -4.34 8.57
C VAL A 124 -1.75 -5.43 9.42
N ALA A 125 -1.89 -5.33 10.75
CA ALA A 125 -1.37 -6.30 11.69
C ALA A 125 -1.96 -7.70 11.47
N TYR A 126 -3.24 -7.79 11.11
CA TYR A 126 -3.89 -9.06 10.76
C TYR A 126 -3.28 -9.67 9.49
N VAL A 127 -3.17 -8.89 8.41
CA VAL A 127 -2.60 -9.37 7.14
C VAL A 127 -1.13 -9.77 7.30
N ALA A 128 -0.36 -9.03 8.10
CA ALA A 128 1.04 -9.34 8.40
C ALA A 128 1.23 -10.76 8.98
N THR A 129 0.25 -11.29 9.72
CA THR A 129 0.34 -12.65 10.30
C THR A 129 0.39 -13.77 9.25
N PHE A 130 -0.06 -13.50 8.01
CA PHE A 130 -0.01 -14.50 6.93
C PHE A 130 1.34 -14.59 6.25
N GLY A 131 2.24 -13.61 6.42
CA GLY A 131 3.58 -13.63 5.84
C GLY A 131 4.36 -14.89 6.22
N PRO A 132 4.64 -15.12 7.50
CA PRO A 132 5.36 -16.32 7.94
C PRO A 132 4.56 -17.61 7.75
N LYS A 133 3.22 -17.58 7.76
CA LYS A 133 2.44 -18.82 7.55
C LYS A 133 2.48 -19.30 6.12
N SER A 134 2.44 -18.37 5.17
CA SER A 134 2.30 -18.70 3.75
C SER A 134 3.65 -18.78 3.04
N GLY A 135 4.61 -17.94 3.42
CA GLY A 135 5.81 -17.66 2.61
C GLY A 135 5.48 -16.97 1.29
N ASN A 136 4.24 -16.50 1.11
CA ASN A 136 3.75 -15.83 -0.09
C ASN A 136 3.61 -14.33 0.15
N ARG A 137 3.84 -13.55 -0.91
CA ARG A 137 3.59 -12.11 -0.92
C ARG A 137 2.09 -11.81 -0.74
N THR A 138 1.73 -10.66 -0.17
CA THR A 138 0.35 -10.25 0.14
C THR A 138 -0.58 -10.38 -1.06
N MET A 139 -0.14 -9.90 -2.23
CA MET A 139 -0.96 -9.93 -3.43
C MET A 139 -1.10 -11.35 -4.02
N ILE A 140 -0.16 -12.26 -3.72
CA ILE A 140 -0.32 -13.69 -4.01
C ILE A 140 -1.32 -14.31 -3.03
N PHE A 141 -1.26 -13.95 -1.75
CA PHE A 141 -2.27 -14.34 -0.77
C PHE A 141 -3.68 -13.89 -1.20
N SER A 142 -3.83 -12.66 -1.69
CA SER A 142 -5.09 -12.14 -2.24
C SER A 142 -5.69 -13.03 -3.35
N ARG A 143 -4.84 -13.68 -4.15
CA ARG A 143 -5.25 -14.60 -5.23
C ARG A 143 -5.99 -15.84 -4.73
N TYR A 144 -5.70 -16.30 -3.52
CA TYR A 144 -6.41 -17.43 -2.90
C TYR A 144 -7.85 -17.12 -2.53
N ILE A 145 -8.17 -15.83 -2.42
CA ILE A 145 -9.45 -15.32 -1.95
C ILE A 145 -10.24 -14.79 -3.14
N THR A 146 -9.62 -13.91 -3.91
CA THR A 146 -10.24 -13.22 -5.05
C THR A 146 -10.18 -14.00 -6.37
N GLY A 147 -9.44 -15.10 -6.42
CA GLY A 147 -9.30 -15.92 -7.63
C GLY A 147 -8.28 -15.38 -8.63
N TRP A 148 -8.05 -16.12 -9.72
CA TRP A 148 -6.94 -15.85 -10.64
C TRP A 148 -7.07 -14.55 -11.45
N TRP A 149 -8.27 -14.23 -11.94
CA TRP A 149 -8.48 -13.05 -12.77
C TRP A 149 -8.81 -11.80 -11.96
N PRO A 150 -9.74 -11.83 -10.99
CA PRO A 150 -10.05 -10.64 -10.20
C PRO A 150 -8.86 -10.15 -9.37
N SER A 151 -7.99 -11.04 -8.90
CA SER A 151 -6.76 -10.65 -8.19
C SER A 151 -5.86 -9.71 -8.99
N LYS A 152 -5.88 -9.75 -10.33
CA LYS A 152 -5.09 -8.83 -11.16
C LYS A 152 -5.58 -7.38 -11.04
N ILE A 153 -6.88 -7.18 -10.89
CA ILE A 153 -7.46 -5.86 -10.65
C ILE A 153 -6.96 -5.34 -9.30
N ILE A 154 -6.99 -6.20 -8.27
CA ILE A 154 -6.49 -5.87 -6.93
C ILE A 154 -4.99 -5.53 -6.95
N VAL A 155 -4.19 -6.32 -7.65
CA VAL A 155 -2.75 -6.07 -7.83
C VAL A 155 -2.52 -4.72 -8.50
N LEU A 156 -3.27 -4.41 -9.58
CA LEU A 156 -3.15 -3.14 -10.28
C LEU A 156 -3.50 -1.95 -9.38
N LEU A 157 -4.59 -2.06 -8.60
CA LEU A 157 -4.97 -1.04 -7.63
C LEU A 157 -3.89 -0.87 -6.56
N ASN A 158 -3.28 -1.96 -6.08
CA ASN A 158 -2.20 -1.86 -5.11
C ASN A 158 -0.96 -1.18 -5.69
N ILE A 159 -0.57 -1.49 -6.93
CA ILE A 159 0.53 -0.78 -7.62
C ILE A 159 0.23 0.73 -7.67
N ILE A 160 -0.99 1.12 -8.00
CA ILE A 160 -1.41 2.53 -8.03
C ILE A 160 -1.27 3.18 -6.63
N VAL A 161 -1.67 2.48 -5.56
CA VAL A 161 -1.49 2.93 -4.17
C VAL A 161 -0.01 3.18 -3.87
N LEU A 162 0.84 2.20 -4.15
CA LEU A 162 2.27 2.25 -3.84
C LEU A 162 2.98 3.37 -4.62
N LEU A 163 2.69 3.50 -5.92
CA LEU A 163 3.20 4.62 -6.73
C LEU A 163 2.65 5.97 -6.24
N GLY A 164 1.43 5.98 -5.71
CA GLY A 164 0.81 7.16 -5.13
C GLY A 164 1.50 7.69 -3.88
N TYR A 165 1.86 6.80 -2.96
CA TYR A 165 2.73 7.16 -1.83
C TYR A 165 4.10 7.64 -2.32
N GLY A 166 4.66 6.97 -3.33
CA GLY A 166 5.88 7.40 -4.03
C GLY A 166 5.84 8.87 -4.45
N MET A 167 4.73 9.25 -5.09
CA MET A 167 4.49 10.62 -5.54
C MET A 167 4.39 11.59 -4.35
N ILE A 168 3.57 11.26 -3.35
CA ILE A 168 3.33 12.11 -2.17
C ILE A 168 4.64 12.41 -1.45
N ASP A 169 5.44 11.39 -1.18
CA ASP A 169 6.71 11.52 -0.47
C ASP A 169 7.69 12.40 -1.23
N CYS A 170 7.81 12.23 -2.56
CA CYS A 170 8.65 13.09 -3.37
C CYS A 170 8.20 14.56 -3.32
N VAL A 171 6.89 14.84 -3.38
CA VAL A 171 6.37 16.21 -3.29
C VAL A 171 6.70 16.82 -1.92
N VAL A 172 6.41 16.11 -0.83
CA VAL A 172 6.69 16.61 0.54
C VAL A 172 8.18 16.84 0.73
N ALA A 173 9.03 15.90 0.31
CA ALA A 173 10.48 16.05 0.42
C ALA A 173 10.99 17.25 -0.39
N GLY A 174 10.49 17.43 -1.62
CA GLY A 174 10.82 18.57 -2.46
C GLY A 174 10.39 19.91 -1.85
N GLN A 175 9.21 19.96 -1.23
CA GLN A 175 8.71 21.15 -0.52
C GLN A 175 9.60 21.51 0.68
N ILE A 176 9.97 20.53 1.49
CA ILE A 176 10.85 20.73 2.66
C ILE A 176 12.23 21.22 2.20
N LEU A 177 12.86 20.56 1.21
CA LEU A 177 14.18 20.96 0.74
C LEU A 177 14.18 22.36 0.09
N SER A 178 13.12 22.70 -0.67
CA SER A 178 12.93 24.04 -1.23
C SER A 178 12.86 25.09 -0.13
N ALA A 179 12.06 24.84 0.91
CA ALA A 179 11.90 25.75 2.05
C ALA A 179 13.19 25.91 2.87
N VAL A 180 13.95 24.83 3.09
CA VAL A 180 15.25 24.90 3.78
C VAL A 180 16.27 25.75 3.01
N SER A 181 16.23 25.70 1.67
CA SER A 181 17.17 26.42 0.81
C SER A 181 16.88 27.93 0.67
N THR A 182 15.91 28.47 1.42
CA THR A 182 15.41 29.84 1.29
C THR A 182 15.03 30.18 -0.16
N ASN A 183 14.39 29.22 -0.86
CA ASN A 183 13.98 29.31 -2.27
C ASN A 183 15.11 29.47 -3.31
N SER A 184 16.38 29.24 -2.94
CA SER A 184 17.46 29.11 -3.94
C SER A 184 17.29 27.85 -4.80
N MET A 185 16.66 26.82 -4.25
CA MET A 185 16.31 25.58 -4.95
C MET A 185 14.80 25.50 -5.13
N SER A 186 14.34 25.13 -6.33
CA SER A 186 12.91 24.89 -6.58
C SER A 186 12.46 23.53 -6.03
N VAL A 187 11.17 23.42 -5.72
CA VAL A 187 10.51 22.14 -5.34
C VAL A 187 10.77 21.03 -6.38
N VAL A 188 10.85 21.39 -7.68
CA VAL A 188 11.14 20.47 -8.78
C VAL A 188 12.51 19.81 -8.61
N VAL A 189 13.53 20.58 -8.29
CA VAL A 189 14.89 20.06 -8.08
C VAL A 189 14.91 19.13 -6.86
N GLY A 190 14.23 19.50 -5.78
CA GLY A 190 14.09 18.65 -4.60
C GLY A 190 13.41 17.31 -4.90
N ILE A 191 12.31 17.32 -5.68
CA ILE A 191 11.62 16.10 -6.13
C ILE A 191 12.58 15.18 -6.89
N ILE A 192 13.32 15.72 -7.87
CA ILE A 192 14.23 14.93 -8.72
C ILE A 192 15.37 14.32 -7.88
N ILE A 193 15.96 15.10 -6.96
CA ILE A 193 17.04 14.61 -6.09
C ILE A 193 16.56 13.41 -5.28
N VAL A 194 15.41 13.53 -4.62
CA VAL A 194 14.86 12.48 -3.75
C VAL A 194 14.48 11.23 -4.55
N ALA A 195 13.85 11.42 -5.72
CA ALA A 195 13.50 10.31 -6.62
C ALA A 195 14.74 9.54 -7.11
N VAL A 196 15.82 10.24 -7.47
CA VAL A 196 17.08 9.62 -7.92
C VAL A 196 17.76 8.87 -6.78
N ILE A 197 17.76 9.41 -5.55
CA ILE A 197 18.30 8.72 -4.38
C ILE A 197 17.50 7.44 -4.09
N ALA A 198 16.16 7.53 -4.06
CA ALA A 198 15.29 6.38 -3.83
C ALA A 198 15.48 5.30 -4.93
N TRP A 199 15.61 5.72 -6.20
CA TRP A 199 15.91 4.82 -7.32
C TRP A 199 17.26 4.14 -7.16
N ALA A 200 18.31 4.87 -6.80
CA ALA A 200 19.63 4.30 -6.61
C ALA A 200 19.61 3.23 -5.50
N ILE A 201 19.02 3.53 -4.35
CA ILE A 201 18.96 2.58 -3.22
C ILE A 201 18.14 1.34 -3.59
N THR A 202 16.98 1.52 -4.23
CA THR A 202 16.11 0.39 -4.64
C THR A 202 16.68 -0.44 -5.78
N THR A 203 17.57 0.13 -6.59
CA THR A 203 18.25 -0.55 -7.70
C THR A 203 19.49 -1.31 -7.26
N PHE A 204 20.31 -0.74 -6.36
CA PHE A 204 21.62 -1.29 -5.99
C PHE A 204 21.62 -2.20 -4.75
N GLY A 205 20.47 -2.48 -4.12
CA GLY A 205 20.27 -3.78 -3.48
C GLY A 205 19.73 -3.83 -2.05
N TYR A 206 19.13 -4.99 -1.78
CA TYR A 206 18.46 -5.39 -0.53
C TYR A 206 19.34 -5.23 0.73
N GLN A 207 20.65 -5.42 0.61
CA GLN A 207 21.60 -5.30 1.73
C GLN A 207 21.82 -3.85 2.18
N ILE A 208 21.96 -2.91 1.23
CA ILE A 208 22.10 -1.48 1.53
C ILE A 208 20.82 -0.96 2.18
N PHE A 209 19.66 -1.42 1.69
CA PHE A 209 18.36 -1.13 2.28
C PHE A 209 18.26 -1.61 3.74
N HIS A 210 18.58 -2.87 4.02
CA HIS A 210 18.51 -3.40 5.39
C HIS A 210 19.46 -2.69 6.35
N TYR A 211 20.64 -2.27 5.87
CA TYR A 211 21.56 -1.48 6.67
C TYR A 211 21.03 -0.07 6.92
N TYR A 212 20.49 0.58 5.89
CA TYR A 212 19.89 1.90 5.99
C TYR A 212 18.69 1.91 6.95
N GLU A 213 17.71 1.03 6.77
CA GLU A 213 16.52 0.94 7.62
C GLU A 213 16.85 0.64 9.08
N ARG A 214 17.91 -0.12 9.35
CA ARG A 214 18.33 -0.42 10.71
C ARG A 214 18.69 0.84 11.51
N TRP A 215 19.14 1.90 10.83
CA TRP A 215 19.62 3.14 11.46
C TRP A 215 18.80 4.38 11.11
N ALA A 216 18.07 4.39 10.00
CA ALA A 216 17.35 5.55 9.48
C ALA A 216 16.29 6.09 10.44
N TRP A 217 15.66 5.22 11.23
CA TRP A 217 14.64 5.60 12.20
C TRP A 217 15.16 6.52 13.32
N LEU A 218 16.43 6.40 13.72
CA LEU A 218 16.96 7.10 14.89
C LEU A 218 17.19 8.59 14.64
N PRO A 219 17.92 9.02 13.58
CA PRO A 219 18.02 10.44 13.23
C PRO A 219 16.65 11.09 13.03
N GLN A 220 15.75 10.37 12.38
CA GLN A 220 14.40 10.84 12.10
C GLN A 220 13.59 11.05 13.38
N LEU A 221 13.65 10.11 14.33
CA LEU A 221 13.04 10.27 15.64
C LEU A 221 13.59 11.48 16.40
N VAL A 222 14.91 11.65 16.41
CA VAL A 222 15.56 12.77 17.10
C VAL A 222 15.07 14.11 16.55
N VAL A 223 15.07 14.30 15.22
CA VAL A 223 14.67 15.59 14.63
C VAL A 223 13.17 15.87 14.82
N LEU A 224 12.32 14.86 14.80
CA LEU A 224 10.89 15.05 15.06
C LEU A 224 10.59 15.29 16.55
N CYS A 225 11.35 14.69 17.46
CA CYS A 225 11.29 15.04 18.89
C CYS A 225 11.75 16.49 19.14
N ILE A 226 12.79 16.94 18.44
CA ILE A 226 13.22 18.34 18.47
C ILE A 226 12.12 19.26 17.94
N LEU A 227 11.46 18.89 16.84
CA LEU A 227 10.31 19.64 16.30
C LEU A 227 9.19 19.73 17.32
N ALA A 228 8.83 18.61 17.96
CA ALA A 228 7.81 18.57 19.01
C ALA A 228 8.18 19.48 20.19
N GLY A 229 9.45 19.50 20.61
CA GLY A 229 9.91 20.36 21.71
C GLY A 229 9.90 21.85 21.38
N VAL A 230 10.28 22.22 20.15
CA VAL A 230 10.39 23.64 19.73
C VAL A 230 9.06 24.21 19.25
N ALA A 231 8.26 23.42 18.52
CA ALA A 231 6.96 23.85 18.01
C ALA A 231 5.84 23.63 19.03
N GLY A 232 5.96 22.65 19.94
CA GLY A 232 4.94 22.27 20.91
C GLY A 232 4.34 23.40 21.73
N PRO A 233 5.16 24.34 22.28
CA PRO A 233 4.63 25.49 23.02
C PRO A 233 3.74 26.44 22.20
N ARG A 234 3.79 26.35 20.87
CA ARG A 234 2.99 27.15 19.93
C ARG A 234 1.76 26.42 19.40
N PHE A 235 1.51 25.18 19.83
CA PHE A 235 0.30 24.45 19.45
C PHE A 235 -0.93 25.06 20.13
N ASP A 236 -2.00 25.24 19.37
CA ASP A 236 -3.28 25.66 19.95
C ASP A 236 -4.08 24.44 20.41
N ILE A 237 -3.83 24.00 21.65
CA ILE A 237 -4.55 22.88 22.28
C ILE A 237 -6.00 23.27 22.62
N SER A 238 -6.28 24.57 22.75
CA SER A 238 -7.61 25.11 23.04
C SER A 238 -8.50 25.32 21.82
N SER A 239 -7.95 25.12 20.62
CA SER A 239 -8.66 25.24 19.36
C SER A 239 -9.91 24.37 19.36
N LYS A 240 -11.05 24.99 19.02
CA LYS A 240 -12.34 24.32 18.92
C LYS A 240 -12.67 24.03 17.46
N SER A 241 -13.29 22.87 17.23
CA SER A 241 -13.85 22.56 15.91
C SER A 241 -14.95 23.56 15.59
N TYR A 242 -14.87 24.18 14.42
CA TYR A 242 -15.90 25.08 13.93
C TYR A 242 -16.42 24.56 12.58
N GLY A 243 -17.68 24.84 12.30
CA GLY A 243 -18.31 24.53 11.03
C GLY A 243 -19.09 25.74 10.56
N ASP A 244 -19.64 25.63 9.35
CA ASP A 244 -20.52 26.66 8.79
C ASP A 244 -21.84 26.75 9.60
N GLU A 245 -22.79 27.53 9.09
CA GLU A 245 -24.13 27.67 9.68
C GLU A 245 -24.87 26.33 9.91
N ASN A 246 -24.46 25.27 9.20
CA ASN A 246 -25.00 23.93 9.38
C ASN A 246 -24.22 23.13 10.45
N PRO A 247 -24.85 22.77 11.58
CA PRO A 247 -24.20 21.98 12.64
C PRO A 247 -23.70 20.60 12.18
N ASN A 248 -24.29 20.03 11.12
CA ASN A 248 -23.91 18.73 10.60
C ASN A 248 -22.58 18.76 9.81
N THR A 249 -22.08 19.94 9.43
CA THR A 249 -20.79 20.07 8.74
C THR A 249 -19.63 19.59 9.62
N ILE A 250 -19.67 19.88 10.92
CA ILE A 250 -18.65 19.38 11.86
C ILE A 250 -18.67 17.84 11.89
N ILE A 251 -19.86 17.23 11.88
CA ILE A 251 -19.98 15.76 11.86
C ILE A 251 -19.38 15.19 10.57
N GLY A 252 -19.69 15.79 9.41
CA GLY A 252 -19.12 15.37 8.14
C GLY A 252 -17.60 15.48 8.10
N ASN A 253 -17.05 16.58 8.62
CA ASN A 253 -15.60 16.79 8.73
C ASN A 253 -14.93 15.76 9.64
N ARG A 254 -15.54 15.43 10.78
CA ARG A 254 -15.05 14.40 11.70
C ARG A 254 -14.99 13.02 11.05
N ILE A 255 -16.06 12.61 10.39
CA ILE A 255 -16.16 11.33 9.68
C ILE A 255 -15.12 11.26 8.57
N SER A 256 -14.99 12.34 7.79
CA SER A 256 -14.06 12.41 6.66
C SER A 256 -12.60 12.34 7.12
N PHE A 257 -12.23 13.08 8.17
CA PHE A 257 -10.87 13.06 8.70
C PHE A 257 -10.52 11.71 9.35
N PHE A 258 -11.47 11.10 10.07
CA PHE A 258 -11.31 9.72 10.56
C PHE A 258 -11.10 8.74 9.39
N GLY A 259 -11.93 8.85 8.34
CA GLY A 259 -11.83 8.01 7.15
C GLY A 259 -10.50 8.18 6.43
N LEU A 260 -9.97 9.41 6.37
CA LEU A 260 -8.71 9.73 5.72
C LEU A 260 -7.50 9.16 6.48
N THR A 261 -7.49 9.26 7.80
CA THR A 261 -6.42 8.68 8.65
C THR A 261 -6.49 7.16 8.72
N LEU A 262 -7.70 6.59 8.67
CA LEU A 262 -7.89 5.15 8.44
C LEU A 262 -7.32 4.74 7.09
N ALA A 263 -7.64 5.47 6.02
CA ALA A 263 -7.15 5.17 4.67
C ALA A 263 -5.61 5.17 4.62
N ALA A 264 -4.97 6.11 5.31
CA ALA A 264 -3.51 6.17 5.39
C ALA A 264 -2.88 4.94 6.04
N ALA A 265 -3.53 4.38 7.07
CA ALA A 265 -3.04 3.21 7.78
C ALA A 265 -3.39 1.90 7.06
N ILE A 266 -4.64 1.75 6.58
CA ILE A 266 -5.14 0.48 6.04
C ILE A 266 -4.42 0.07 4.75
N THR A 267 -3.97 1.03 3.94
CA THR A 267 -3.29 0.81 2.65
C THR A 267 -1.97 0.06 2.77
N TYR A 268 -1.28 0.14 3.92
CA TYR A 268 -0.13 -0.72 4.21
C TYR A 268 -0.49 -2.21 4.24
N GLY A 269 -1.78 -2.53 4.39
CA GLY A 269 -2.33 -3.88 4.30
C GLY A 269 -1.98 -4.56 2.99
N GLY A 270 -1.85 -3.82 1.89
CA GLY A 270 -1.49 -4.34 0.57
C GLY A 270 -0.07 -4.93 0.47
N GLY A 271 0.84 -4.56 1.37
CA GLY A 271 2.21 -5.08 1.44
C GLY A 271 2.56 -5.73 2.78
N ALA A 272 1.61 -5.86 3.70
CA ALA A 272 1.90 -6.20 5.10
C ALA A 272 2.58 -7.57 5.30
N ALA A 273 2.24 -8.56 4.48
CA ALA A 273 2.84 -9.90 4.57
C ALA A 273 4.23 -9.98 3.93
N ASP A 274 4.56 -9.06 3.01
CA ASP A 274 5.74 -9.14 2.14
C ASP A 274 7.05 -9.10 2.92
N TYR A 275 7.09 -8.36 4.02
CA TYR A 275 8.27 -8.15 4.84
C TYR A 275 8.54 -9.32 5.80
N PHE A 276 7.55 -10.18 6.02
CA PHE A 276 7.63 -11.26 7.01
C PHE A 276 7.66 -12.67 6.38
N VAL A 277 7.77 -12.77 5.06
CA VAL A 277 7.85 -14.08 4.35
C VAL A 277 9.08 -14.90 4.72
N TYR A 278 10.14 -14.25 5.21
CA TYR A 278 11.38 -14.90 5.65
C TYR A 278 11.37 -15.35 7.11
N TYR A 279 10.34 -14.99 7.89
CA TYR A 279 10.17 -15.51 9.24
C TYR A 279 9.72 -16.97 9.20
N PRO A 280 10.11 -17.78 10.20
CA PRO A 280 9.79 -19.21 10.21
C PRO A 280 8.29 -19.45 10.42
N GLU A 281 7.78 -20.59 9.93
CA GLU A 281 6.34 -20.93 9.96
C GLU A 281 5.75 -21.02 11.37
N HIS A 282 6.58 -21.38 12.35
CA HIS A 282 6.20 -21.51 13.75
C HIS A 282 6.26 -20.16 14.51
N ALA A 283 6.52 -19.05 13.83
CA ALA A 283 6.49 -17.73 14.45
C ALA A 283 5.08 -17.42 15.00
N SER A 284 5.04 -16.88 16.23
CA SER A 284 3.78 -16.57 16.90
C SER A 284 3.03 -15.47 16.16
N SER A 285 1.83 -15.79 15.68
CA SER A 285 0.96 -14.82 14.99
C SER A 285 0.56 -13.68 15.91
N LEU A 286 0.37 -13.94 17.21
CA LEU A 286 0.01 -12.90 18.18
C LEU A 286 1.18 -11.93 18.40
N SER A 287 2.42 -12.43 18.41
CA SER A 287 3.61 -11.59 18.54
C SER A 287 3.81 -10.72 17.31
N ILE A 288 3.61 -11.26 16.11
CA ILE A 288 3.70 -10.47 14.86
C ILE A 288 2.59 -9.43 14.79
N PHE A 289 1.36 -9.82 15.14
CA PHE A 289 0.23 -8.91 15.22
C PHE A 289 0.51 -7.76 16.21
N GLY A 290 0.90 -8.10 17.44
CA GLY A 290 1.16 -7.11 18.49
C GLY A 290 2.31 -6.16 18.16
N MET A 291 3.43 -6.70 17.63
CA MET A 291 4.59 -5.87 17.27
C MET A 291 4.31 -4.99 16.05
N THR A 292 3.56 -5.49 15.06
CA THR A 292 3.11 -4.68 13.91
C THR A 292 2.22 -3.54 14.40
N LEU A 293 1.23 -3.85 15.24
CA LEU A 293 0.31 -2.86 15.77
C LEU A 293 1.03 -1.79 16.59
N ILE A 294 1.96 -2.18 17.48
CA ILE A 294 2.73 -1.23 18.29
C ILE A 294 3.60 -0.33 17.40
N GLY A 295 4.35 -0.91 16.46
CA GLY A 295 5.24 -0.14 15.58
C GLY A 295 4.48 0.90 14.74
N LEU A 296 3.37 0.49 14.13
CA LEU A 296 2.50 1.36 13.35
C LEU A 296 1.83 2.43 14.23
N MET A 297 1.24 2.05 15.35
CA MET A 297 0.52 2.99 16.21
C MET A 297 1.43 4.05 16.81
N CYS A 298 2.63 3.66 17.26
CA CYS A 298 3.58 4.61 17.83
C CYS A 298 4.06 5.63 16.79
N SER A 299 4.32 5.20 15.56
CA SER A 299 4.77 6.09 14.49
C SER A 299 3.66 7.00 13.95
N PHE A 300 2.49 6.44 13.62
CA PHE A 300 1.34 7.24 13.16
C PHE A 300 0.86 8.24 14.20
N THR A 301 0.71 7.81 15.46
CA THR A 301 0.25 8.71 16.54
C THR A 301 1.19 9.89 16.68
N PHE A 302 2.49 9.63 16.70
CA PHE A 302 3.48 10.69 16.87
C PHE A 302 3.49 11.66 15.68
N ALA A 303 3.51 11.15 14.44
CA ALA A 303 3.51 11.99 13.24
C ALA A 303 2.21 12.79 13.09
N PHE A 304 1.04 12.19 13.34
CA PHE A 304 -0.25 12.88 13.24
C PHE A 304 -0.41 13.97 14.28
N VAL A 305 -0.12 13.69 15.55
CA VAL A 305 -0.23 14.71 16.61
C VAL A 305 0.71 15.89 16.33
N LEU A 306 1.91 15.62 15.82
CA LEU A 306 2.87 16.67 15.44
C LEU A 306 2.33 17.55 14.30
N GLY A 307 1.75 16.94 13.26
CA GLY A 307 1.14 17.66 12.14
C GLY A 307 -0.10 18.46 12.54
N ILE A 308 -0.96 17.88 13.36
CA ILE A 308 -2.15 18.54 13.91
C ILE A 308 -1.75 19.74 14.77
N GLY A 309 -0.70 19.61 15.61
CA GLY A 309 -0.19 20.71 16.42
C GLY A 309 0.37 21.87 15.59
N LEU A 310 1.13 21.56 14.53
CA LEU A 310 1.63 22.59 13.60
C LEU A 310 0.48 23.34 12.94
N ALA A 311 -0.54 22.62 12.46
CA ALA A 311 -1.68 23.24 11.80
C ALA A 311 -2.59 24.00 12.77
N SER A 312 -2.79 23.50 14.00
CA SER A 312 -3.63 24.19 14.99
C SER A 312 -3.00 25.51 15.44
N GLY A 313 -1.67 25.60 15.50
CA GLY A 313 -0.96 26.84 15.86
C GLY A 313 -1.03 27.94 14.80
N MET A 314 -1.50 27.66 13.57
CA MET A 314 -1.58 28.66 12.49
C MET A 314 -2.55 29.81 12.82
N SER A 315 -3.62 29.54 13.56
CA SER A 315 -4.59 30.58 13.98
C SER A 315 -3.97 31.67 14.85
N ASN A 316 -2.91 31.34 15.59
CA ASN A 316 -2.25 32.21 16.55
C ASN A 316 -0.89 32.72 16.06
N ASN A 317 -0.43 32.28 14.88
CA ASN A 317 0.88 32.60 14.35
C ASN A 317 0.84 32.84 12.83
N ALA A 318 0.84 34.13 12.44
CA ALA A 318 0.81 34.56 11.04
C ALA A 318 1.97 34.02 10.20
N ASP A 319 3.16 33.79 10.80
CA ASP A 319 4.30 33.20 10.09
C ASP A 319 4.00 31.74 9.69
N TRP A 320 3.30 30.99 10.56
CA TRP A 320 2.93 29.60 10.28
C TRP A 320 1.83 29.51 9.22
N GLU A 321 0.84 30.41 9.29
CA GLU A 321 -0.18 30.54 8.26
C GLU A 321 0.44 30.88 6.89
N ALA A 322 1.35 31.86 6.85
CA ALA A 322 2.07 32.24 5.64
C ALA A 322 2.92 31.08 5.09
N ALA A 323 3.62 30.33 5.95
CA ALA A 323 4.41 29.17 5.56
C ALA A 323 3.53 28.05 4.97
N TYR A 324 2.36 27.78 5.58
CA TYR A 324 1.40 26.81 5.06
C TYR A 324 0.83 27.24 3.69
N GLY A 325 0.59 28.53 3.51
CA GLY A 325 0.18 29.11 2.23
C GLY A 325 1.20 28.92 1.10
N VAL A 326 2.49 28.76 1.44
CA VAL A 326 3.53 28.34 0.49
C VAL A 326 3.46 26.83 0.25
N SER A 327 3.57 26.03 1.31
CA SER A 327 3.40 24.57 1.26
C SER A 327 3.34 23.93 2.64
N GLN A 328 2.80 22.71 2.71
CA GLN A 328 2.81 21.91 3.95
C GLN A 328 4.24 21.60 4.43
N GLY A 329 5.16 21.33 3.49
CA GLY A 329 6.57 21.15 3.80
C GLY A 329 7.25 22.41 4.36
N ALA A 330 6.86 23.60 3.90
CA ALA A 330 7.38 24.87 4.42
C ALA A 330 6.95 25.10 5.88
N LEU A 331 5.73 24.72 6.26
CA LEU A 331 5.29 24.79 7.66
C LEU A 331 6.14 23.92 8.59
N ILE A 332 6.57 22.73 8.15
CA ILE A 332 7.49 21.88 8.92
C ILE A 332 8.81 22.61 9.18
N VAL A 333 9.37 23.25 8.15
CA VAL A 333 10.63 24.02 8.25
C VAL A 333 10.47 25.25 9.15
N GLU A 334 9.35 25.96 9.04
CA GLU A 334 9.03 27.12 9.88
C GLU A 334 8.91 26.74 11.36
N GLY A 335 8.44 25.53 11.66
CA GLY A 335 8.45 24.95 13.00
C GLY A 335 9.85 24.90 13.63
N TYR A 336 10.88 24.68 12.81
CA TYR A 336 12.29 24.64 13.24
C TYR A 336 12.99 26.00 13.31
N LYS A 337 12.38 27.08 12.80
CA LYS A 337 12.99 28.42 12.71
C LYS A 337 13.66 28.92 14.00
N PRO A 338 13.15 28.67 15.24
CA PRO A 338 13.83 29.11 16.46
C PRO A 338 15.24 28.55 16.66
N LEU A 339 15.58 27.45 15.99
CA LEU A 339 16.92 26.82 16.05
C LEU A 339 17.91 27.43 15.05
N GLY A 340 17.49 28.38 14.21
CA GLY A 340 18.32 28.99 13.17
C GLY A 340 18.89 27.95 12.20
N ALA A 341 20.20 28.02 11.94
CA ALA A 341 20.88 27.13 10.99
C ALA A 341 20.77 25.64 11.35
N PHE A 342 20.70 25.30 12.64
CA PHE A 342 20.49 23.91 13.06
C PHE A 342 19.09 23.41 12.66
N GLY A 343 18.08 24.28 12.69
CA GLY A 343 16.73 23.98 12.23
C GLY A 343 16.68 23.61 10.74
N SER A 344 17.46 24.31 9.91
CA SER A 344 17.64 23.97 8.49
C SER A 344 18.22 22.56 8.30
N VAL A 345 19.23 22.19 9.10
CA VAL A 345 19.80 20.83 9.08
C VAL A 345 18.76 19.78 9.49
N CYS A 346 17.97 20.05 10.53
CA CYS A 346 16.86 19.17 10.92
C CYS A 346 15.85 19.01 9.77
N GLY A 347 15.49 20.08 9.07
CA GLY A 347 14.62 20.04 7.90
C GLY A 347 15.16 19.13 6.79
N VAL A 348 16.46 19.19 6.48
CA VAL A 348 17.08 18.27 5.50
C VAL A 348 16.96 16.82 5.94
N ILE A 349 17.22 16.52 7.22
CA ILE A 349 17.10 15.16 7.76
C ILE A 349 15.66 14.66 7.63
N VAL A 350 14.67 15.50 7.94
CA VAL A 350 13.25 15.15 7.79
C VAL A 350 12.90 14.84 6.33
N ALA A 351 13.42 15.62 5.39
CA ALA A 351 13.23 15.37 3.96
C ALA A 351 13.90 14.06 3.51
N LEU A 352 15.11 13.77 3.99
CA LEU A 352 15.80 12.52 3.70
C LEU A 352 15.13 11.31 4.35
N GLY A 353 14.43 11.49 5.47
CA GLY A 353 13.61 10.44 6.10
C GLY A 353 12.49 9.92 5.20
N LEU A 354 12.00 10.72 4.25
CA LEU A 354 11.03 10.26 3.25
C LEU A 354 11.63 9.25 2.27
N VAL A 355 12.95 9.22 2.09
CA VAL A 355 13.62 8.18 1.29
C VAL A 355 13.39 6.80 1.91
N ALA A 356 13.38 6.69 3.25
CA ALA A 356 13.06 5.43 3.93
C ALA A 356 11.63 4.97 3.60
N ASN A 357 10.66 5.89 3.68
CA ASN A 357 9.27 5.58 3.33
C ASN A 357 9.15 5.16 1.85
N LEU A 358 9.86 5.83 0.93
CA LEU A 358 9.84 5.55 -0.52
C LEU A 358 10.34 4.16 -0.92
N ILE A 359 11.27 3.57 -0.17
CA ILE A 359 11.88 2.30 -0.56
C ILE A 359 10.86 1.16 -0.49
N VAL A 360 10.03 1.13 0.55
CA VAL A 360 8.98 0.12 0.80
C VAL A 360 7.97 0.00 -0.35
N PRO A 361 7.28 1.07 -0.79
CA PRO A 361 6.35 1.02 -1.90
C PRO A 361 7.04 0.81 -3.25
N THR A 362 8.23 1.37 -3.45
CA THR A 362 9.00 1.11 -4.69
C THR A 362 9.39 -0.36 -4.80
N TYR A 363 9.82 -0.97 -3.70
CA TYR A 363 10.15 -2.39 -3.64
C TYR A 363 8.91 -3.27 -3.90
N SER A 364 7.81 -3.00 -3.20
CA SER A 364 6.59 -3.82 -3.27
C SER A 364 5.92 -3.71 -4.64
N SER A 365 5.90 -2.51 -5.25
CA SER A 365 5.29 -2.30 -6.57
C SER A 365 5.99 -3.08 -7.67
N GLY A 366 7.32 -3.21 -7.59
CA GLY A 366 8.08 -4.05 -8.52
C GLY A 366 7.74 -5.53 -8.42
N ILE A 367 7.50 -6.03 -7.22
CA ILE A 367 7.05 -7.42 -6.98
C ILE A 367 5.61 -7.60 -7.46
N ASP A 368 4.73 -6.66 -7.15
CA ASP A 368 3.32 -6.70 -7.56
C ASP A 368 3.16 -6.68 -9.08
N ALA A 369 3.99 -5.89 -9.79
CA ALA A 369 3.99 -5.88 -11.24
C ALA A 369 4.25 -7.28 -11.83
N GLN A 370 5.15 -8.05 -11.22
CA GLN A 370 5.44 -9.43 -11.64
C GLN A 370 4.24 -10.38 -11.43
N ILE A 371 3.33 -10.09 -10.48
CA ILE A 371 2.14 -10.91 -10.18
C ILE A 371 1.09 -10.83 -11.30
N LEU A 372 1.10 -9.77 -12.13
CA LEU A 372 0.10 -9.53 -13.18
C LEU A 372 0.09 -10.60 -14.29
N GLY A 373 1.20 -11.30 -14.51
CA GLY A 373 1.23 -12.43 -15.43
C GLY A 373 2.62 -12.92 -15.83
N ARG A 374 2.66 -14.00 -16.63
CA ARG A 374 3.89 -14.66 -17.07
C ARG A 374 4.92 -13.72 -17.71
N TYR A 375 4.45 -12.78 -18.54
CA TYR A 375 5.31 -11.82 -19.22
C TYR A 375 5.86 -10.77 -18.27
N ALA A 376 5.04 -10.31 -17.33
CA ALA A 376 5.49 -9.33 -16.33
C ALA A 376 6.47 -9.96 -15.33
N ALA A 377 6.27 -11.23 -14.97
CA ALA A 377 7.18 -12.00 -14.14
C ALA A 377 8.55 -12.25 -14.79
N ALA A 378 8.63 -12.27 -16.12
CA ALA A 378 9.89 -12.43 -16.85
C ALA A 378 10.76 -11.16 -16.86
N ILE A 379 10.18 -10.00 -16.53
CA ILE A 379 10.89 -8.73 -16.45
C ILE A 379 11.50 -8.61 -15.04
N PRO A 380 12.81 -8.36 -14.92
CA PRO A 380 13.44 -8.18 -13.62
C PRO A 380 12.87 -7.00 -12.86
N ARG A 381 12.79 -7.17 -11.54
CA ARG A 381 12.25 -6.17 -10.61
C ARG A 381 12.87 -4.79 -10.79
N VAL A 382 14.17 -4.70 -11.05
CA VAL A 382 14.88 -3.41 -11.25
C VAL A 382 14.25 -2.56 -12.35
N ILE A 383 13.78 -3.19 -13.43
CA ILE A 383 13.12 -2.48 -14.52
C ILE A 383 11.75 -1.97 -14.06
N TRP A 384 10.97 -2.79 -13.36
CA TRP A 384 9.70 -2.36 -12.79
C TRP A 384 9.86 -1.23 -11.79
N ASN A 385 10.87 -1.29 -10.91
CA ASN A 385 11.19 -0.22 -9.98
C ASN A 385 11.55 1.07 -10.72
N THR A 386 12.37 0.98 -11.78
CA THR A 386 12.74 2.14 -12.60
C THR A 386 11.52 2.79 -13.26
N VAL A 387 10.64 1.97 -13.86
CA VAL A 387 9.39 2.46 -14.45
C VAL A 387 8.50 3.10 -13.39
N GLY A 388 8.36 2.46 -12.21
CA GLY A 388 7.61 3.00 -11.09
C GLY A 388 8.12 4.37 -10.63
N VAL A 389 9.44 4.52 -10.46
CA VAL A 389 10.07 5.79 -10.11
C VAL A 389 9.77 6.87 -11.15
N ILE A 390 9.93 6.56 -12.44
CA ILE A 390 9.64 7.53 -13.50
C ILE A 390 8.18 7.98 -13.42
N ILE A 391 7.23 7.03 -13.27
CA ILE A 391 5.81 7.35 -13.19
C ILE A 391 5.50 8.25 -12.01
N PHE A 392 5.87 7.85 -10.78
CA PHE A 392 5.53 8.66 -9.61
C PHE A 392 6.27 10.00 -9.59
N THR A 393 7.47 10.08 -10.18
CA THR A 393 8.23 11.33 -10.28
C THR A 393 7.54 12.30 -11.23
N VAL A 394 7.10 11.83 -12.41
CA VAL A 394 6.34 12.65 -13.35
C VAL A 394 5.03 13.14 -12.71
N CYS A 395 4.32 12.26 -12.03
CA CYS A 395 3.11 12.63 -11.28
C CYS A 395 3.41 13.64 -10.17
N ALA A 396 4.51 13.47 -9.43
CA ALA A 396 4.94 14.42 -8.38
C ALA A 396 5.26 15.79 -8.95
N LEU A 397 5.94 15.84 -10.09
CA LEU A 397 6.24 17.10 -10.78
C LEU A 397 4.98 17.84 -11.21
N ALA A 398 3.95 17.13 -11.68
CA ALA A 398 2.66 17.71 -12.06
C ALA A 398 1.82 18.12 -10.83
N GLY A 399 1.80 17.28 -9.79
CA GLY A 399 0.97 17.45 -8.60
C GLY A 399 1.54 18.34 -7.51
N ARG A 400 2.77 18.84 -7.65
CA ARG A 400 3.52 19.55 -6.59
C ARG A 400 2.81 20.73 -5.92
N ALA A 401 1.85 21.36 -6.62
CA ALA A 401 1.09 22.50 -6.13
C ALA A 401 -0.26 22.12 -5.46
N HIS A 402 -0.71 20.88 -5.60
CA HIS A 402 -2.05 20.42 -5.20
C HIS A 402 -1.99 19.30 -4.15
N LEU A 403 -1.00 19.31 -3.26
CA LEU A 403 -0.74 18.22 -2.32
C LEU A 403 -1.96 17.91 -1.43
N ALA A 404 -2.64 18.93 -0.91
CA ALA A 404 -3.84 18.75 -0.09
C ALA A 404 -4.98 18.08 -0.88
N GLU A 405 -5.21 18.47 -2.14
CA GLU A 405 -6.20 17.84 -3.02
C GLU A 405 -5.81 16.40 -3.37
N ILE A 406 -4.52 16.12 -3.53
CA ILE A 406 -4.02 14.75 -3.75
C ILE A 406 -4.36 13.90 -2.52
N PHE A 407 -4.10 14.38 -1.31
CA PHE A 407 -4.47 13.64 -0.10
C PHE A 407 -5.98 13.43 0.01
N THR A 408 -6.79 14.47 -0.10
CA THR A 408 -8.24 14.33 0.11
C THR A 408 -8.88 13.40 -0.93
N ASN A 409 -8.56 13.57 -2.22
CA ASN A 409 -9.15 12.77 -3.29
C ASN A 409 -8.51 11.39 -3.42
N PHE A 410 -7.20 11.35 -3.61
CA PHE A 410 -6.52 10.14 -4.04
C PHE A 410 -6.33 9.16 -2.89
N LEU A 411 -5.87 9.64 -1.72
CA LEU A 411 -5.66 8.76 -0.56
C LEU A 411 -6.98 8.16 -0.05
N ALA A 412 -8.08 8.92 -0.07
CA ALA A 412 -9.39 8.39 0.29
C ALA A 412 -9.82 7.24 -0.65
N LEU A 413 -9.69 7.42 -1.96
CA LEU A 413 -9.96 6.38 -2.95
C LEU A 413 -9.09 5.14 -2.77
N MET A 414 -7.82 5.31 -2.34
CA MET A 414 -6.95 4.19 -1.97
C MET A 414 -7.55 3.41 -0.79
N GLY A 415 -8.04 4.10 0.24
CA GLY A 415 -8.66 3.46 1.39
C GLY A 415 -9.90 2.63 1.04
N TYR A 416 -10.74 3.13 0.13
CA TYR A 416 -12.04 2.50 -0.16
C TYR A 416 -11.88 1.08 -0.65
N TRP A 417 -11.03 0.88 -1.66
CA TRP A 417 -10.85 -0.44 -2.25
C TRP A 417 -10.18 -1.40 -1.28
N VAL A 418 -9.24 -0.91 -0.46
CA VAL A 418 -8.57 -1.74 0.55
C VAL A 418 -9.58 -2.17 1.61
N SER A 419 -10.47 -1.27 2.04
CA SER A 419 -11.55 -1.58 2.99
C SER A 419 -12.47 -2.68 2.44
N ILE A 420 -12.92 -2.54 1.18
CA ILE A 420 -13.74 -3.54 0.48
C ILE A 420 -12.98 -4.89 0.37
N TRP A 421 -11.72 -4.84 -0.04
CA TRP A 421 -10.87 -6.02 -0.19
C TRP A 421 -10.69 -6.75 1.15
N ILE A 422 -10.51 -6.03 2.25
CA ILE A 422 -10.34 -6.60 3.58
C ILE A 422 -11.62 -7.23 4.11
N ALA A 423 -12.79 -6.64 3.84
CA ALA A 423 -14.08 -7.28 4.16
C ALA A 423 -14.15 -8.70 3.58
N ILE A 424 -13.83 -8.82 2.28
CA ILE A 424 -13.81 -10.09 1.56
C ILE A 424 -12.78 -11.06 2.15
N ILE A 425 -11.57 -10.57 2.52
CA ILE A 425 -10.53 -11.40 3.13
C ILE A 425 -10.97 -11.95 4.48
N LEU A 426 -11.50 -11.10 5.35
CA LEU A 426 -11.93 -11.48 6.68
C LEU A 426 -13.01 -12.55 6.60
N GLU A 427 -13.97 -12.40 5.69
CA GLU A 427 -15.05 -13.37 5.52
C GLU A 427 -14.60 -14.68 4.91
N GLU A 428 -13.75 -14.65 3.88
CA GLU A 428 -13.18 -15.88 3.31
C GLU A 428 -12.39 -16.65 4.36
N HIS A 429 -11.57 -15.96 5.17
CA HIS A 429 -10.77 -16.62 6.19
C HIS A 429 -11.59 -17.10 7.40
N LEU A 430 -12.49 -16.26 7.95
CA LEU A 430 -13.20 -16.54 9.20
C LEU A 430 -14.48 -17.38 9.01
N ILE A 431 -15.13 -17.32 7.84
CA ILE A 431 -16.37 -18.05 7.57
C ILE A 431 -16.08 -19.32 6.76
N PHE A 432 -15.45 -19.18 5.59
CA PHE A 432 -15.32 -20.28 4.63
C PHE A 432 -14.08 -21.15 4.86
N ARG A 433 -12.96 -20.54 5.25
CA ARG A 433 -11.67 -21.22 5.39
C ARG A 433 -11.21 -21.48 6.82
N ARG A 434 -12.06 -21.18 7.81
CA ARG A 434 -11.74 -21.36 9.24
C ARG A 434 -11.35 -22.80 9.61
N LYS A 435 -11.92 -23.79 8.92
CA LYS A 435 -11.64 -25.23 9.17
C LYS A 435 -10.75 -25.86 8.12
N THR A 436 -10.81 -25.38 6.88
CA THR A 436 -10.10 -25.98 5.73
C THR A 436 -8.68 -25.42 5.55
N GLY A 437 -8.43 -24.19 6.03
CA GLY A 437 -7.15 -23.53 5.88
C GLY A 437 -6.80 -23.17 4.43
N PHE A 438 -5.51 -22.94 4.19
CA PHE A 438 -4.97 -22.61 2.88
C PHE A 438 -3.90 -23.63 2.47
N ASN A 439 -3.92 -24.05 1.21
CA ASN A 439 -2.82 -24.82 0.61
C ASN A 439 -1.86 -23.86 -0.09
N TRP A 440 -0.70 -23.60 0.51
CA TRP A 440 0.25 -22.60 0.02
C TRP A 440 1.07 -23.04 -1.21
N GLU A 441 1.03 -24.32 -1.59
CA GLU A 441 1.79 -24.86 -2.73
C GLU A 441 1.13 -24.56 -4.08
N VAL A 442 -0.19 -24.31 -4.09
CA VAL A 442 -0.96 -24.10 -5.33
C VAL A 442 -1.01 -22.62 -5.79
N TRP A 443 -0.12 -21.78 -5.27
CA TRP A 443 -0.14 -20.31 -5.44
C TRP A 443 -0.10 -19.84 -6.90
N ASN A 444 0.50 -20.64 -7.78
CA ASN A 444 0.61 -20.36 -9.21
C ASN A 444 -0.24 -21.30 -10.10
N GLN A 445 -1.23 -22.00 -9.54
CA GLN A 445 -2.03 -23.00 -10.27
C GLN A 445 -3.45 -22.49 -10.55
N LYS A 446 -3.63 -21.81 -11.70
CA LYS A 446 -4.93 -21.22 -12.13
C LYS A 446 -6.14 -22.15 -11.95
N LYS A 447 -6.01 -23.44 -12.27
CA LYS A 447 -7.12 -24.40 -12.21
C LYS A 447 -7.50 -24.84 -10.79
N LYS A 448 -6.65 -24.61 -9.79
CA LYS A 448 -6.91 -25.00 -8.38
C LYS A 448 -7.35 -23.83 -7.51
N LEU A 449 -7.25 -22.61 -8.02
CA LEU A 449 -7.68 -21.40 -7.33
C LEU A 449 -9.17 -21.11 -7.59
N PRO A 450 -9.84 -20.34 -6.71
CA PRO A 450 -11.22 -19.93 -6.92
C PRO A 450 -11.39 -19.19 -8.25
N LEU A 451 -12.60 -19.28 -8.82
CA LEU A 451 -12.96 -18.48 -9.99
C LEU A 451 -12.98 -16.99 -9.64
N GLY A 452 -13.45 -16.65 -8.44
CA GLY A 452 -13.44 -15.30 -7.90
C GLY A 452 -14.65 -14.47 -8.33
N ILE A 453 -15.72 -15.12 -8.82
CA ILE A 453 -16.92 -14.42 -9.30
C ILE A 453 -17.61 -13.74 -8.12
N ALA A 454 -17.72 -14.43 -6.98
CA ALA A 454 -18.30 -13.88 -5.77
C ALA A 454 -17.48 -12.68 -5.25
N ALA A 455 -16.15 -12.82 -5.21
CA ALA A 455 -15.25 -11.77 -4.76
C ALA A 455 -15.31 -10.55 -5.69
N LEU A 456 -15.30 -10.74 -7.01
CA LEU A 456 -15.40 -9.63 -7.97
C LEU A 456 -16.74 -8.91 -7.88
N ALA A 457 -17.85 -9.65 -7.79
CA ALA A 457 -19.17 -9.05 -7.67
C ALA A 457 -19.33 -8.26 -6.36
N ALA A 458 -18.89 -8.82 -5.23
CA ALA A 458 -18.88 -8.11 -3.95
C ALA A 458 -17.97 -6.88 -3.99
N PHE A 459 -16.81 -6.97 -4.66
CA PHE A 459 -15.89 -5.86 -4.83
C PHE A 459 -16.52 -4.70 -5.63
N VAL A 460 -17.19 -5.02 -6.74
CA VAL A 460 -17.91 -4.01 -7.57
C VAL A 460 -19.06 -3.38 -6.79
N ILE A 461 -19.83 -4.17 -6.04
CA ILE A 461 -20.96 -3.65 -5.24
C ILE A 461 -20.45 -2.78 -4.09
N GLY A 462 -19.34 -3.16 -3.45
CA GLY A 462 -18.65 -2.32 -2.48
C GLY A 462 -18.24 -0.97 -3.09
N TRP A 463 -17.70 -0.97 -4.31
CA TRP A 463 -17.35 0.26 -5.03
C TRP A 463 -18.55 1.14 -5.35
N ILE A 464 -19.69 0.55 -5.74
CA ILE A 464 -20.93 1.30 -5.94
C ILE A 464 -21.33 2.01 -4.64
N GLY A 465 -21.30 1.28 -3.51
CA GLY A 465 -21.57 1.86 -2.19
C GLY A 465 -20.59 2.99 -1.83
N ALA A 466 -19.29 2.79 -2.09
CA ALA A 466 -18.28 3.80 -1.85
C ALA A 466 -18.52 5.07 -2.69
N ILE A 467 -18.78 4.92 -3.99
CA ILE A 467 -19.06 6.05 -4.91
C ILE A 467 -20.34 6.79 -4.50
N MET A 468 -21.38 6.11 -4.02
CA MET A 468 -22.60 6.77 -3.56
C MET A 468 -22.39 7.62 -2.30
N CYS A 469 -21.35 7.30 -1.52
CA CYS A 469 -21.10 7.83 -0.18
C CYS A 469 -19.77 8.59 -0.05
N MET A 470 -19.02 8.78 -1.14
CA MET A 470 -17.77 9.55 -1.11
C MET A 470 -18.04 11.06 -1.15
N ALA A 471 -17.28 11.84 -0.38
CA ALA A 471 -17.26 13.29 -0.47
C ALA A 471 -15.85 13.72 -0.88
N GLN A 472 -15.68 13.96 -2.18
CA GLN A 472 -14.41 14.34 -2.79
C GLN A 472 -14.51 15.68 -3.51
N VAL A 473 -13.37 16.32 -3.76
CA VAL A 473 -13.31 17.66 -4.38
C VAL A 473 -14.03 17.68 -5.73
N TRP A 474 -13.84 16.62 -6.52
CA TRP A 474 -14.39 16.51 -7.88
C TRP A 474 -15.78 15.88 -7.94
N TYR A 475 -16.18 15.16 -6.88
CA TYR A 475 -17.46 14.46 -6.84
C TYR A 475 -17.91 14.22 -5.40
N ILE A 476 -19.15 14.61 -5.13
CA ILE A 476 -19.83 14.31 -3.87
C ILE A 476 -21.02 13.42 -4.18
N GLY A 477 -21.04 12.23 -3.58
CA GLY A 477 -22.08 11.23 -3.75
C GLY A 477 -23.43 11.67 -3.18
N PRO A 478 -24.54 11.14 -3.71
CA PRO A 478 -25.89 11.54 -3.31
C PRO A 478 -26.20 11.28 -1.83
N ILE A 479 -25.57 10.26 -1.21
CA ILE A 479 -25.75 9.97 0.21
C ILE A 479 -24.84 10.88 1.04
N ALA A 480 -23.59 11.10 0.59
CA ALA A 480 -22.64 11.99 1.26
C ALA A 480 -23.16 13.42 1.39
N LYS A 481 -23.82 13.95 0.35
CA LYS A 481 -24.42 15.31 0.33
C LYS A 481 -25.46 15.56 1.42
N GLN A 482 -26.01 14.52 2.03
CA GLN A 482 -27.04 14.68 3.06
C GLN A 482 -26.47 15.12 4.41
N VAL A 483 -25.15 15.06 4.61
CA VAL A 483 -24.49 15.35 5.88
C VAL A 483 -23.64 16.62 5.77
N GLY A 484 -24.18 17.74 6.24
CA GLY A 484 -23.48 19.03 6.26
C GLY A 484 -23.42 19.71 4.88
N THR A 485 -22.70 20.83 4.82
CA THR A 485 -22.53 21.64 3.60
C THR A 485 -21.59 20.99 2.59
N HIS A 486 -20.51 20.38 3.08
CA HIS A 486 -19.45 19.77 2.27
C HIS A 486 -19.61 18.26 2.05
N GLY A 487 -20.63 17.65 2.68
CA GLY A 487 -20.83 16.21 2.70
C GLY A 487 -19.92 15.48 3.69
N ALA A 488 -20.27 14.24 4.02
CA ALA A 488 -19.44 13.35 4.82
C ALA A 488 -18.85 12.25 3.93
N ASP A 489 -17.53 12.10 3.91
CA ASP A 489 -16.89 10.99 3.22
C ASP A 489 -17.05 9.69 4.02
N MET A 490 -17.98 8.85 3.55
CA MET A 490 -18.29 7.56 4.15
C MET A 490 -17.90 6.38 3.25
N GLY A 491 -17.09 6.61 2.21
CA GLY A 491 -16.77 5.61 1.20
C GLY A 491 -16.18 4.32 1.76
N ASN A 492 -15.24 4.44 2.72
CA ASN A 492 -14.59 3.32 3.40
C ASN A 492 -15.61 2.41 4.11
N PHE A 493 -16.48 3.01 4.93
CA PHE A 493 -17.39 2.27 5.81
C PHE A 493 -18.50 1.59 5.02
N VAL A 494 -19.09 2.32 4.06
CA VAL A 494 -20.19 1.80 3.25
C VAL A 494 -19.68 0.75 2.27
N GLY A 495 -18.51 0.98 1.65
CA GLY A 495 -17.87 0.00 0.79
C GLY A 495 -17.58 -1.31 1.52
N PHE A 496 -16.99 -1.22 2.73
CA PHE A 496 -16.77 -2.38 3.61
C PHE A 496 -18.10 -3.10 3.92
N ALA A 497 -19.10 -2.36 4.40
CA ALA A 497 -20.37 -2.94 4.84
C ALA A 497 -21.12 -3.64 3.70
N TRP A 498 -21.18 -3.02 2.52
CA TRP A 498 -21.89 -3.59 1.37
C TRP A 498 -21.19 -4.84 0.82
N ALA A 499 -19.85 -4.81 0.74
CA ALA A 499 -19.08 -5.99 0.39
C ALA A 499 -19.32 -7.12 1.39
N SER A 500 -19.35 -6.80 2.69
CA SER A 500 -19.59 -7.77 3.76
C SER A 500 -20.97 -8.43 3.73
N VAL A 501 -22.00 -7.68 3.35
CA VAL A 501 -23.36 -8.25 3.24
C VAL A 501 -23.48 -9.16 2.01
N VAL A 502 -22.80 -8.81 0.93
CA VAL A 502 -23.00 -9.45 -0.38
C VAL A 502 -22.07 -10.63 -0.61
N TYR A 503 -20.85 -10.61 -0.08
CA TYR A 503 -19.86 -11.66 -0.33
C TYR A 503 -20.29 -13.04 0.19
N PRO A 504 -20.81 -13.21 1.44
CA PRO A 504 -21.16 -14.52 1.96
C PRO A 504 -22.21 -15.28 1.14
N PRO A 505 -23.37 -14.70 0.74
CA PRO A 505 -24.34 -15.42 -0.07
C PRO A 505 -23.80 -15.79 -1.45
N LEU A 506 -23.04 -14.89 -2.09
CA LEU A 506 -22.43 -15.16 -3.40
C LEU A 506 -21.37 -16.26 -3.32
N ARG A 507 -20.57 -16.27 -2.26
CA ARG A 507 -19.52 -17.29 -2.06
C ARG A 507 -20.12 -18.65 -1.77
N MET A 508 -21.19 -18.72 -0.98
CA MET A 508 -21.96 -19.97 -0.78
C MET A 508 -22.51 -20.53 -2.10
N TRP A 509 -22.99 -19.65 -2.99
CA TRP A 509 -23.46 -20.05 -4.31
C TRP A 509 -22.32 -20.55 -5.21
N GLU A 510 -21.19 -19.83 -5.24
CA GLU A 510 -20.01 -20.21 -6.05
C GLU A 510 -19.48 -21.59 -5.63
N LEU A 511 -19.38 -21.84 -4.32
CA LEU A 511 -18.96 -23.13 -3.77
C LEU A 511 -19.94 -24.26 -4.13
N LYS A 512 -21.26 -24.02 -4.07
CA LYS A 512 -22.27 -25.02 -4.48
C LYS A 512 -22.21 -25.36 -5.97
N ARG A 513 -21.94 -24.36 -6.82
CA ARG A 513 -22.00 -24.53 -8.28
C ARG A 513 -20.70 -25.08 -8.88
N PHE A 514 -19.55 -24.64 -8.37
CA PHE A 514 -18.24 -24.93 -8.96
C PHE A 514 -17.30 -25.72 -8.05
N GLY A 515 -17.64 -25.88 -6.77
CA GLY A 515 -16.84 -26.63 -5.80
C GLY A 515 -15.51 -25.98 -5.40
N ARG A 516 -15.27 -24.71 -5.75
CA ARG A 516 -14.02 -23.98 -5.48
C ARG A 516 -14.20 -22.48 -5.31
#